data_AF-A0A6V7URJ3-F1
#
_entry.id   AF-A0A6V7URJ3-F1
#
_cell.length_a   1.000
_cell.length_b   1.000
_cell.length_c   1.000
_cell.angle_alpha   90.00
_cell.angle_beta   90.00
_cell.angle_gamma   90.00
#
_symmetry.space_group_name_H-M   'P 1'
#
loop_
_entity.id
_entity.type
_entity.pdbx_description
1 polymer ?
#
loop_
_entity_poly.entity_id
_entity_poly.type
_entity_poly.pdbx_seq_one_letter_code
_entity_poly.pdbx_strand_id
1 'polypeptide(L)'
;MLSISLFVTLFYILDMFLFIIPFSYGGIKYFDNFNKTWPFIQYKMDTMNVLSQLPVALIEISAYLIIIICGFKMVRFVNLNTNLDGNLKRLNKLLTKVLIILAVVPFVNQAGVLFIMIYSQTNNNTTNIIRILIFINYHLTPVFNPIICILTNTPYRNAIFNRSQVNPQ
;
A
#
# COMPACT_ATOMS: atom_id res chain seq x y z
N MET A 1 -13.13 16.58 -12.20
CA MET A 1 -12.01 16.54 -11.23
C MET A 1 -12.47 16.68 -9.78
N LEU A 2 -13.55 17.43 -9.51
CA LEU A 2 -14.13 17.59 -8.17
C LEU A 2 -14.59 16.28 -7.51
N SER A 3 -15.09 15.30 -8.27
CA SER A 3 -15.58 14.03 -7.69
C SER A 3 -14.48 13.12 -7.17
N ILE A 4 -13.36 12.97 -7.89
CA ILE A 4 -12.25 12.10 -7.48
C ILE A 4 -11.53 12.67 -6.26
N SER A 5 -11.35 14.00 -6.21
CA SER A 5 -10.83 14.68 -5.03
C SER A 5 -11.70 14.42 -3.81
N LEU A 6 -13.04 14.47 -3.96
CA LEU A 6 -13.97 14.20 -2.86
C LEU A 6 -13.87 12.76 -2.34
N PHE A 7 -13.70 11.78 -3.23
CA PHE A 7 -13.48 10.38 -2.82
C PHE A 7 -12.15 10.19 -2.11
N VAL A 8 -11.07 10.79 -2.60
CA VAL A 8 -9.76 10.72 -1.94
C VAL A 8 -9.80 11.39 -0.56
N THR A 9 -10.46 12.55 -0.44
CA THR A 9 -10.65 13.22 0.85
C THR A 9 -11.53 12.41 1.79
N LEU A 10 -12.60 11.78 1.29
CA LEU A 10 -13.46 10.89 2.09
C LEU A 10 -12.68 9.68 2.63
N PHE A 11 -11.87 9.04 1.78
CA PHE A 11 -11.04 7.91 2.18
C PHE A 11 -9.94 8.32 3.16
N TYR A 12 -9.33 9.49 2.96
CA TYR A 12 -8.36 10.04 3.90
C TYR A 12 -9.00 10.38 5.26
N ILE A 13 -10.22 10.93 5.26
CA ILE A 13 -10.97 11.18 6.50
C ILE A 13 -11.32 9.86 7.18
N LEU A 14 -11.74 8.82 6.45
CA LEU A 14 -12.02 7.50 7.00
C LEU A 14 -10.78 6.82 7.58
N ASP A 15 -9.64 6.91 6.88
CA ASP A 15 -8.35 6.38 7.33
C ASP A 15 -7.90 7.09 8.60
N MET A 16 -7.93 8.43 8.60
CA MET A 16 -7.67 9.23 9.80
C MET A 16 -8.65 8.90 10.92
N PHE A 17 -9.95 8.72 10.65
CA PHE A 17 -10.93 8.37 11.70
C PHE A 17 -10.65 6.98 12.29
N LEU A 18 -10.26 6.01 11.47
CA LEU A 18 -9.87 4.68 11.90
C LEU A 18 -8.55 4.67 12.70
N PHE A 19 -7.61 5.56 12.38
CA PHE A 19 -6.34 5.71 13.10
C PHE A 19 -6.39 6.67 14.31
N ILE A 20 -7.36 7.59 14.36
CA ILE A 20 -7.57 8.57 15.45
C ILE A 20 -8.38 7.96 16.61
N ILE A 21 -9.17 6.90 16.39
CA ILE A 21 -9.78 6.18 17.52
C ILE A 21 -8.65 5.71 18.43
N PRO A 22 -8.53 6.25 19.65
CA PRO A 22 -7.38 5.98 20.48
C PRO A 22 -7.36 4.50 20.82
N PHE A 23 -6.19 3.88 20.61
CA PHE A 23 -5.73 2.70 21.32
C PHE A 23 -5.76 2.99 22.84
N SER A 24 -6.96 3.03 23.42
CA SER A 24 -7.24 3.51 24.78
C SER A 24 -7.43 2.38 25.79
N TYR A 25 -7.02 1.15 25.47
CA TYR A 25 -7.01 0.05 26.44
C TYR A 25 -5.63 -0.59 26.52
N GLY A 26 -4.61 0.26 26.64
CA GLY A 26 -3.29 -0.10 27.15
C GLY A 26 -3.41 -0.62 28.58
N GLY A 27 -3.79 -1.89 28.70
CA GLY A 27 -3.73 -2.68 29.92
C GLY A 27 -3.24 -4.06 29.50
N ILE A 28 -1.98 -4.35 29.86
CA ILE A 28 -1.35 -5.66 29.64
C ILE A 28 -2.16 -6.68 30.44
N LYS A 29 -3.10 -7.37 29.79
CA LYS A 29 -3.74 -8.56 30.36
C LYS A 29 -2.84 -9.74 30.03
N TYR A 30 -2.16 -10.23 31.08
CA TYR A 30 -1.53 -11.54 31.24
C TYR A 30 -1.42 -12.40 29.96
N PHE A 31 -0.20 -12.51 29.45
CA PHE A 31 0.18 -13.42 28.37
C PHE A 31 0.74 -14.72 28.97
N ASP A 32 -0.11 -15.73 29.17
CA ASP A 32 0.39 -17.08 29.44
C ASP A 32 0.61 -17.84 28.12
N ASN A 33 1.89 -18.18 27.91
CA ASN A 33 2.40 -19.30 27.10
C ASN A 33 2.46 -19.23 25.57
N PHE A 34 2.81 -18.10 24.93
CA PHE A 34 3.47 -18.20 23.60
C PHE A 34 4.50 -17.13 23.20
N ASN A 35 4.71 -16.01 23.91
CA ASN A 35 5.48 -14.92 23.31
C ASN A 35 6.18 -14.00 24.33
N LYS A 36 7.40 -14.37 24.74
CA LYS A 36 8.30 -13.45 25.48
C LYS A 36 9.05 -12.48 24.57
N THR A 37 9.10 -12.72 23.26
CA THR A 37 9.95 -11.95 22.34
C THR A 37 9.20 -10.87 21.55
N TRP A 38 7.88 -10.97 21.35
CA TRP A 38 7.11 -10.06 20.46
C TRP A 38 5.76 -9.59 21.06
N PRO A 39 5.72 -9.05 22.31
CA PRO A 39 4.46 -8.72 23.02
C PRO A 39 3.60 -7.67 22.30
N PHE A 40 4.23 -6.73 21.57
CA PHE A 40 3.52 -5.71 20.80
C PHE A 40 2.69 -6.31 19.66
N ILE A 41 3.24 -7.31 18.98
CA ILE A 41 2.61 -7.94 17.81
C ILE A 41 1.48 -8.85 18.25
N GLN A 42 1.65 -9.56 19.36
CA GLN A 42 0.58 -10.36 19.96
C GLN A 42 -0.61 -9.49 20.40
N TYR A 43 -0.37 -8.41 21.15
CA TYR A 43 -1.42 -7.48 21.57
C TYR A 43 -2.20 -6.92 20.37
N LYS A 44 -1.49 -6.49 19.32
CA LYS A 44 -2.13 -5.98 18.09
C LYS A 44 -2.94 -7.07 17.38
N MET A 45 -2.47 -8.32 17.37
CA MET A 45 -3.21 -9.46 16.80
C MET A 45 -4.44 -9.86 17.59
N ASP A 46 -4.42 -9.74 18.92
CA ASP A 46 -5.55 -10.08 19.78
C ASP A 46 -6.67 -9.03 19.69
N THR A 47 -6.31 -7.77 19.44
CA THR A 47 -7.27 -6.68 19.20
C THR A 47 -7.80 -6.62 17.76
N MET A 48 -7.13 -7.27 16.81
CA MET A 48 -7.50 -7.23 15.40
C MET A 48 -8.58 -8.26 15.08
N ASN A 49 -9.81 -7.79 14.93
CA ASN A 49 -10.88 -8.61 14.37
C ASN A 49 -10.70 -8.70 12.84
N VAL A 50 -10.52 -9.91 12.30
CA VAL A 50 -10.28 -10.12 10.86
C VAL A 50 -11.43 -9.54 10.03
N LEU A 51 -12.67 -9.65 10.54
CA LEU A 51 -13.85 -9.11 9.87
C LEU A 51 -13.85 -7.58 9.78
N SER A 52 -13.26 -6.88 10.76
CA SER A 52 -13.17 -5.41 10.73
C SER A 52 -12.09 -4.88 9.77
N GLN A 53 -11.17 -5.73 9.31
CA GLN A 53 -10.15 -5.35 8.31
C GLN A 53 -10.63 -5.47 6.87
N LEU A 54 -11.67 -6.28 6.63
CA LEU A 54 -12.26 -6.47 5.30
C LEU A 54 -12.69 -5.15 4.64
N PRO A 55 -13.42 -4.22 5.29
CA PRO A 55 -13.77 -2.94 4.67
C PRO A 55 -12.53 -2.08 4.36
N VAL A 56 -11.50 -2.09 5.21
CA VAL A 56 -10.25 -1.34 4.98
C VAL A 56 -9.54 -1.87 3.74
N ALA A 57 -9.38 -3.20 3.63
CA ALA A 57 -8.78 -3.84 2.46
C ALA A 57 -9.55 -3.53 1.17
N LEU A 58 -10.89 -3.56 1.20
CA LEU A 58 -11.72 -3.21 0.04
C LEU A 58 -11.56 -1.75 -0.39
N ILE A 59 -11.51 -0.82 0.58
CA ILE A 59 -11.26 0.61 0.32
C ILE A 59 -9.91 0.79 -0.38
N GLU A 60 -8.85 0.19 0.15
CA GLU A 60 -7.51 0.28 -0.44
C GLU A 60 -7.46 -0.30 -1.86
N ILE A 61 -8.03 -1.49 -2.07
CA ILE A 61 -8.13 -2.12 -3.40
C ILE A 61 -8.85 -1.20 -4.39
N SER A 62 -9.95 -0.58 -3.96
CA SER A 62 -10.71 0.36 -4.81
C SER A 62 -9.90 1.60 -5.18
N ALA A 63 -9.11 2.14 -4.25
CA ALA A 63 -8.24 3.29 -4.51
C ALA A 63 -7.18 2.97 -5.58
N TYR A 64 -6.53 1.80 -5.49
CA TYR A 64 -5.55 1.38 -6.49
C TYR A 64 -6.17 1.12 -7.87
N LEU A 65 -7.38 0.53 -7.92
CA LEU A 65 -8.12 0.37 -9.19
C LEU A 65 -8.42 1.70 -9.87
N ILE A 66 -8.82 2.72 -9.10
CA ILE A 66 -9.06 4.07 -9.64
C ILE A 66 -7.76 4.62 -10.24
N ILE A 67 -6.63 4.50 -9.54
CA ILE A 67 -5.32 4.97 -10.04
C ILE A 67 -4.96 4.26 -11.35
N ILE A 68 -5.15 2.94 -11.44
CA ILE A 68 -4.88 2.16 -12.65
C ILE A 68 -5.75 2.65 -13.82
N ILE A 69 -7.06 2.82 -13.60
CA ILE A 69 -8.00 3.32 -14.63
C ILE A 69 -7.62 4.74 -15.08
N CYS A 70 -7.28 5.62 -14.13
CA CYS A 70 -6.79 6.97 -14.42
C CYS A 70 -5.50 6.94 -15.24
N GLY A 71 -4.56 6.04 -14.90
CA GLY A 71 -3.33 5.82 -15.64
C GLY A 71 -3.60 5.42 -17.09
N PHE A 72 -4.47 4.44 -17.33
CA PHE A 72 -4.85 4.04 -18.69
C PHE A 72 -5.48 5.18 -19.50
N LYS A 73 -6.37 5.97 -18.89
CA LYS A 73 -6.95 7.15 -19.53
C LYS A 73 -5.88 8.19 -19.87
N MET A 74 -4.91 8.40 -18.99
CA MET A 74 -3.82 9.34 -19.22
C MET A 74 -2.91 8.89 -20.38
N VAL A 75 -2.57 7.59 -20.47
CA VAL A 75 -1.81 7.06 -21.63
C VAL A 75 -2.58 7.30 -22.94
N ARG A 76 -3.88 7.01 -22.96
CA ARG A 76 -4.74 7.25 -24.13
C ARG A 76 -4.77 8.73 -24.51
N PHE A 77 -4.93 9.62 -23.53
CA PHE A 77 -4.92 11.07 -23.74
C PHE A 77 -3.61 11.57 -24.34
N VAL A 78 -2.46 11.13 -23.79
CA VAL A 78 -1.13 11.52 -24.30
C VAL A 78 -0.89 11.02 -25.73
N ASN A 79 -1.44 9.85 -26.08
CA ASN A 79 -1.36 9.31 -27.44
C ASN A 79 -2.21 10.09 -28.44
N LEU A 80 -3.41 10.52 -28.05
CA LEU A 80 -4.36 11.20 -28.93
C LEU A 80 -4.01 12.68 -29.17
N ASN A 81 -3.37 13.34 -28.21
CA ASN A 81 -3.01 14.76 -28.36
C ASN A 81 -1.83 14.94 -29.30
N THR A 82 -2.09 15.43 -30.51
CA THR A 82 -1.06 15.72 -31.53
C THR A 82 -0.20 16.93 -31.15
N ASN A 83 -0.75 17.90 -30.40
CA ASN A 83 -0.11 19.18 -30.06
C ASN A 83 0.98 19.10 -28.96
N LEU A 84 1.19 17.95 -28.32
CA LEU A 84 2.25 17.79 -27.33
C LEU A 84 3.60 17.51 -28.03
N ASP A 85 4.65 18.21 -27.60
CA ASP A 85 6.03 17.92 -28.00
C ASP A 85 6.39 16.45 -27.75
N GLY A 86 7.16 15.84 -28.66
CA GLY A 86 7.54 14.42 -28.61
C GLY A 86 8.27 14.05 -27.32
N ASN A 87 9.11 14.96 -26.80
CA ASN A 87 9.79 14.78 -25.53
C ASN A 87 8.82 14.79 -24.35
N LEU A 88 7.87 15.72 -24.33
CA LEU A 88 6.84 15.81 -23.30
C LEU A 88 5.92 14.58 -23.31
N LYS A 89 5.56 14.07 -24.50
CA LYS A 89 4.83 12.79 -24.65
C LYS A 89 5.61 11.63 -24.04
N ARG A 90 6.90 11.52 -24.33
CA ARG A 90 7.77 10.46 -23.80
C ARG A 90 7.84 10.53 -22.27
N LEU A 91 8.03 11.72 -21.71
CA LEU A 91 8.09 11.93 -20.26
C LEU A 91 6.77 11.56 -19.58
N ASN A 92 5.63 12.04 -20.11
CA ASN A 92 4.31 11.73 -19.55
C ASN A 92 3.99 10.24 -19.62
N LYS A 93 4.37 9.54 -20.70
CA LYS A 93 4.22 8.08 -20.79
C LYS A 93 5.05 7.35 -19.74
N LEU A 94 6.29 7.79 -19.52
CA LEU A 94 7.17 7.18 -18.53
C LEU A 94 6.61 7.40 -17.11
N LEU A 95 6.20 8.63 -16.78
CA LEU A 95 5.59 8.93 -15.49
C LEU A 95 4.30 8.13 -15.26
N THR A 96 3.45 8.04 -16.28
CA THR A 96 2.20 7.26 -16.20
C THR A 96 2.48 5.77 -16.02
N LYS A 97 3.51 5.23 -16.69
CA LYS A 97 3.93 3.83 -16.50
C LYS A 97 4.42 3.58 -15.08
N VAL A 98 5.21 4.49 -14.51
CA VAL A 98 5.67 4.42 -13.12
C VAL A 98 4.49 4.42 -12.15
N LEU A 99 3.54 5.34 -12.33
CA LEU A 99 2.31 5.41 -11.54
C LEU A 99 1.47 4.13 -11.60
N ILE A 100 1.32 3.53 -12.78
CA ILE A 100 0.60 2.26 -12.94
C ILE A 100 1.33 1.15 -12.18
N ILE A 101 2.66 1.04 -12.29
CA ILE A 101 3.44 0.02 -11.57
C ILE A 101 3.32 0.23 -10.05
N LEU A 102 3.42 1.48 -9.58
CA LEU A 102 3.24 1.86 -8.19
C LEU A 102 1.83 1.53 -7.65
N ALA A 103 0.81 1.46 -8.50
CA ALA A 103 -0.54 1.07 -8.09
C ALA A 103 -0.77 -0.45 -8.17
N VAL A 104 -0.20 -1.11 -9.18
CA VAL A 104 -0.38 -2.56 -9.39
C VAL A 104 0.29 -3.38 -8.29
N VAL A 105 1.48 -3.00 -7.83
CA VAL A 105 2.19 -3.80 -6.80
C VAL A 105 1.45 -3.80 -5.47
N PRO A 106 1.04 -2.65 -4.89
CA PRO A 106 0.19 -2.62 -3.71
C PRO A 106 -1.17 -3.29 -3.91
N PHE A 107 -1.77 -3.16 -5.10
CA PHE A 107 -3.02 -3.84 -5.43
C PHE A 107 -2.88 -5.36 -5.31
N VAL A 108 -1.83 -5.95 -5.90
CA VAL A 108 -1.57 -7.40 -5.82
C VAL A 108 -1.29 -7.81 -4.38
N ASN A 109 -0.51 -7.03 -3.64
CA ASN A 109 -0.22 -7.29 -2.22
C ASN A 109 -1.52 -7.32 -1.39
N GLN A 110 -2.38 -6.31 -1.54
CA GLN A 110 -3.64 -6.23 -0.79
C GLN A 110 -4.66 -7.28 -1.21
N ALA A 111 -4.71 -7.64 -2.50
CA ALA A 111 -5.53 -8.76 -2.96
C ALA A 111 -5.07 -10.09 -2.34
N GLY A 112 -3.76 -10.31 -2.22
CA GLY A 112 -3.19 -11.47 -1.53
C GLY A 112 -3.55 -11.52 -0.05
N VAL A 113 -3.49 -10.37 0.64
CA VAL A 113 -3.91 -10.23 2.04
C VAL A 113 -5.40 -10.54 2.22
N LEU A 114 -6.26 -10.04 1.34
CA LEU A 114 -7.70 -10.34 1.35
C LEU A 114 -7.97 -11.84 1.14
N PHE A 115 -7.26 -12.47 0.19
CA PHE A 115 -7.36 -13.91 -0.06
C PHE A 115 -6.98 -14.73 1.19
N ILE A 116 -5.87 -14.37 1.84
CA ILE A 116 -5.40 -15.01 3.07
C ILE A 116 -6.43 -14.83 4.22
N MET A 117 -7.05 -13.65 4.34
CA MET A 117 -8.09 -13.41 5.34
C MET A 117 -9.32 -14.31 5.15
N ILE A 118 -9.83 -14.39 3.92
CA ILE A 118 -10.98 -15.25 3.58
C ILE A 118 -10.63 -16.71 3.85
N TYR A 119 -9.44 -17.15 3.45
CA TYR A 119 -8.96 -18.50 3.71
C TYR A 119 -8.89 -18.81 5.22
N SER A 120 -8.34 -17.90 6.02
CA SER A 120 -8.26 -18.06 7.48
C SER A 120 -9.60 -18.26 8.15
N GLN A 121 -10.65 -17.62 7.64
CA GLN A 121 -11.98 -17.71 8.23
C GLN A 121 -12.62 -19.08 7.99
N THR A 122 -12.14 -19.84 7.00
CA THR A 122 -12.60 -21.21 6.73
C THR A 122 -11.84 -22.28 7.54
N ASN A 123 -10.64 -21.98 8.05
CA ASN A 123 -9.76 -22.94 8.74
C ASN A 123 -9.33 -22.47 10.13
N ASN A 124 -10.03 -22.95 11.17
CA ASN A 124 -9.82 -22.51 12.58
C ASN A 124 -8.43 -22.81 13.17
N ASN A 125 -7.70 -23.80 12.65
CA ASN A 125 -6.45 -24.28 13.27
C ASN A 125 -5.18 -23.50 12.88
N THR A 126 -5.24 -22.55 11.93
CA THR A 126 -4.05 -21.83 11.41
C THR A 126 -4.05 -20.32 11.64
N THR A 127 -4.94 -19.86 12.50
CA THR A 127 -5.28 -18.43 12.71
C THR A 127 -4.08 -17.56 13.11
N ASN A 128 -3.16 -18.05 13.95
CA ASN A 128 -2.02 -17.24 14.42
C ASN A 128 -0.96 -16.99 13.34
N ILE A 129 -0.60 -18.01 12.56
CA ILE A 129 0.37 -17.88 11.47
C ILE A 129 -0.18 -16.95 10.39
N ILE A 130 -1.46 -17.10 10.06
CA ILE A 130 -2.13 -16.25 9.08
C ILE A 130 -2.18 -14.78 9.55
N ARG A 131 -2.49 -14.51 10.81
CA ARG A 131 -2.44 -13.16 11.38
C ARG A 131 -1.05 -12.52 11.25
N ILE A 132 0.02 -13.29 11.50
CA ILE A 132 1.41 -12.82 11.30
C ILE A 132 1.68 -12.47 9.85
N LEU A 133 1.26 -13.31 8.91
CA LEU A 133 1.42 -13.04 7.48
C LEU A 133 0.66 -11.79 7.05
N ILE A 134 -0.59 -11.61 7.49
CA ILE A 134 -1.36 -10.39 7.22
C ILE A 134 -0.63 -9.15 7.75
N PHE A 135 -0.15 -9.20 8.99
CA PHE A 135 0.57 -8.10 9.61
C PHE A 135 1.83 -7.71 8.82
N ILE A 136 2.65 -8.69 8.43
CA ILE A 136 3.87 -8.46 7.65
C ILE A 136 3.52 -7.84 6.30
N ASN A 137 2.54 -8.37 5.58
CA ASN A 137 2.16 -7.87 4.25
C ASN A 137 1.67 -6.42 4.30
N TYR A 138 0.90 -6.03 5.31
CA TYR A 138 0.49 -4.62 5.51
C TYR A 138 1.68 -3.67 5.72
N HIS A 139 2.73 -4.12 6.41
CA HIS A 139 3.92 -3.30 6.68
C HIS A 139 4.91 -3.31 5.51
N LEU A 140 4.82 -4.27 4.60
CA LEU A 140 5.63 -4.31 3.38
C LEU A 140 5.13 -3.36 2.29
N THR A 141 3.83 -3.02 2.24
CA THR A 141 3.26 -2.07 1.26
C THR A 141 4.07 -0.77 1.14
N PRO A 142 4.37 -0.02 2.22
CA PRO A 142 5.15 1.22 2.12
C PRO A 142 6.61 1.01 1.67
N VAL A 143 7.15 -0.21 1.80
CA VAL A 143 8.52 -0.55 1.38
C VAL A 143 8.61 -0.70 -0.14
N PHE A 144 7.54 -1.16 -0.80
CA PHE A 144 7.53 -1.31 -2.27
C PHE A 144 7.61 0.04 -3.00
N ASN A 145 7.03 1.11 -2.45
CA ASN A 145 7.02 2.43 -3.07
C ASN A 145 8.44 2.96 -3.40
N PRO A 146 9.38 3.06 -2.44
CA PRO A 146 10.74 3.50 -2.74
C PRO A 146 11.48 2.53 -3.68
N ILE A 147 11.28 1.21 -3.53
CA ILE A 147 11.92 0.21 -4.41
C ILE A 147 11.48 0.42 -5.87
N ILE A 148 10.18 0.54 -6.12
CA ILE A 148 9.64 0.77 -7.47
C ILE A 148 10.16 2.10 -8.02
N CYS A 149 10.17 3.16 -7.22
CA CYS A 149 10.71 4.45 -7.64
C CYS A 149 12.19 4.34 -8.05
N ILE A 150 13.02 3.61 -7.29
CA ILE A 150 14.44 3.38 -7.64
C ILE A 150 14.58 2.58 -8.93
N LEU A 151 13.78 1.52 -9.10
CA LEU A 151 13.90 0.65 -10.26
C LEU A 151 13.40 1.31 -11.56
N THR A 152 12.38 2.16 -11.46
CA THR A 152 11.67 2.69 -12.62
C THR A 152 12.04 4.12 -12.98
N ASN A 153 12.56 4.92 -12.04
CA ASN A 153 12.86 6.33 -12.25
C ASN A 153 14.38 6.60 -12.26
N THR A 154 14.98 6.65 -13.46
CA THR A 154 16.41 6.87 -13.67
C THR A 154 16.99 8.08 -12.91
N PRO A 155 16.39 9.29 -12.92
CA PRO A 155 16.93 10.41 -12.13
C PRO A 155 16.92 10.14 -10.63
N TYR A 156 15.90 9.44 -10.10
CA TYR A 156 15.86 9.07 -8.68
C TYR A 156 16.94 8.03 -8.34
N ARG A 157 17.11 7.02 -9.20
CA ARG A 157 18.19 6.03 -9.12
C ARG A 157 19.56 6.69 -9.12
N ASN A 158 19.80 7.60 -10.07
CA ASN A 158 21.06 8.31 -10.20
C ASN A 158 21.31 9.21 -8.99
N ALA A 159 20.29 9.88 -8.44
CA ALA A 159 20.46 10.70 -7.23
C ALA A 159 20.89 9.88 -6.01
N ILE A 160 20.38 8.65 -5.86
CA ILE A 160 20.75 7.75 -4.76
C ILE A 160 22.14 7.16 -4.96
N PHE A 161 22.41 6.58 -6.14
CA PHE A 161 23.65 5.84 -6.39
C PHE A 161 24.84 6.73 -6.80
N ASN A 162 24.62 7.92 -7.36
CA ASN A 162 25.72 8.86 -7.61
C ASN A 162 26.10 9.63 -6.34
N ARG A 163 25.20 9.78 -5.35
CA ARG A 163 25.59 10.28 -4.02
C ARG A 163 26.55 9.34 -3.31
N SER A 164 26.42 8.01 -3.49
CA SER A 164 27.38 7.05 -2.95
C SER A 164 28.75 7.07 -3.65
N GLN A 165 28.92 7.82 -4.74
CA GLN A 165 30.20 8.00 -5.43
C GLN A 165 30.92 9.30 -5.05
N VAL A 166 30.35 10.11 -4.17
CA VAL A 166 31.05 11.27 -3.61
C VAL A 166 32.07 10.74 -2.60
N ASN A 167 33.33 10.63 -3.04
CA ASN A 167 34.46 10.33 -2.16
C ASN A 167 34.44 11.28 -0.95
N PRO A 168 34.59 10.78 0.28
CA PRO A 168 34.93 11.67 1.40
C PRO A 168 36.25 12.34 1.05
N GLN A 169 36.21 13.65 0.82
CA GLN A 169 37.39 14.51 0.76
C GLN A 169 37.93 14.72 2.17
#